data_AF-A0A5E4GHC9-F1
#
_entry.id   AF-A0A5E4GHC9-F1
#
_cell.length_a   1.000
_cell.length_b   1.000
_cell.length_c   1.000
_cell.angle_alpha   90.00
_cell.angle_beta   90.00
_cell.angle_gamma   90.00
#
_symmetry.space_group_name_H-M   'P 1'
#
loop_
_entity.id
_entity.type
_entity.pdbx_description
1 polymer ?
#
loop_
_entity_poly.entity_id
_entity_poly.type
_entity_poly.pdbx_seq_one_letter_code
_entity_poly.pdbx_strand_id
1 'polypeptide(L)'
;LGKENNCSMIFDHFGFSIQDKVTKHVLLTGRSHSGLYPIPGVAASFSPPNKAADHEVAYLGQQVKFSLWHSRLGHPTNEVVHSMLKSASLPPIVDSHPHICQYCLSGKMHSLPFPTHHNKAVTPFHRIRSDVWGPSPYKSFQRYRHIVTFIDEFTGFSWIYPMFAKSEVFTHFMKFYAFVVNQFSVVIKYFQSDGGGEYVSN
;
A
#
# COMPACT_ATOMS: atom_id res chain seq x y z
N LEU A 1 -32.98 -3.65 2.25
CA LEU A 1 -34.26 -4.00 1.56
C LEU A 1 -34.70 -5.46 1.81
N GLY A 2 -34.13 -6.49 1.18
CA GLY A 2 -34.67 -7.87 1.28
C GLY A 2 -34.52 -8.60 2.64
N LYS A 3 -33.58 -8.15 3.49
CA LYS A 3 -33.35 -8.72 4.84
C LYS A 3 -34.15 -7.99 5.93
N GLU A 4 -34.60 -6.77 5.66
CA GLU A 4 -35.22 -5.90 6.66
C GLU A 4 -36.76 -5.83 6.51
N ASN A 5 -37.29 -6.04 5.31
CA ASN A 5 -38.73 -5.82 5.03
C ASN A 5 -39.52 -7.10 4.71
N ASN A 6 -38.97 -8.30 4.96
CA ASN A 6 -39.63 -9.59 4.65
C ASN A 6 -40.22 -9.72 3.23
N CYS A 7 -39.65 -9.01 2.26
CA CYS A 7 -40.07 -9.04 0.86
C CYS A 7 -39.06 -9.79 -0.02
N SER A 8 -39.55 -10.41 -1.09
CA SER A 8 -38.72 -10.93 -2.19
C SER A 8 -38.97 -10.12 -3.46
N MET A 9 -37.91 -9.87 -4.22
CA MET A 9 -37.95 -9.14 -5.49
C MET A 9 -37.57 -10.10 -6.61
N ILE A 10 -38.36 -10.11 -7.67
CA ILE A 10 -38.16 -10.94 -8.87
C ILE A 10 -38.02 -10.00 -10.05
N PHE A 11 -37.03 -10.24 -10.89
CA PHE A 11 -36.76 -9.46 -12.10
C PHE A 11 -36.72 -10.39 -13.30
N ASP A 12 -37.35 -9.99 -14.39
CA ASP A 12 -37.31 -10.67 -15.68
C ASP A 12 -37.12 -9.64 -16.81
N HIS A 13 -36.97 -10.12 -18.05
CA HIS A 13 -36.76 -9.24 -19.20
C HIS A 13 -37.89 -8.21 -19.40
N PHE A 14 -39.11 -8.51 -18.96
CA PHE A 14 -40.29 -7.68 -19.16
C PHE A 14 -40.55 -6.72 -17.98
N GLY A 15 -40.03 -7.01 -16.79
CA GLY A 15 -40.29 -6.20 -15.60
C GLY A 15 -39.83 -6.80 -14.28
N PHE A 16 -40.41 -6.28 -13.21
CA PHE A 16 -40.13 -6.71 -11.85
C PHE A 16 -41.40 -6.85 -11.02
N SER A 17 -41.32 -7.69 -9.98
CA SER A 17 -42.32 -7.79 -8.93
C SER A 17 -41.67 -7.80 -7.56
N ILE A 18 -42.32 -7.15 -6.60
CA ILE A 18 -42.01 -7.19 -5.17
C ILE A 18 -43.18 -7.88 -4.50
N GLN A 19 -42.92 -8.94 -3.76
CA GLN A 19 -43.93 -9.70 -3.05
C GLN A 19 -43.53 -9.90 -1.59
N ASP A 20 -44.52 -9.92 -0.71
CA ASP A 20 -44.33 -10.34 0.67
C ASP A 20 -43.93 -11.84 0.71
N LYS A 21 -42.90 -12.19 1.49
CA LYS A 21 -42.35 -13.54 1.49
C LYS A 21 -43.31 -14.59 2.03
N VAL A 22 -44.19 -14.20 2.96
CA VAL A 22 -45.06 -15.11 3.72
C VAL A 22 -46.38 -15.32 2.99
N THR A 23 -47.08 -14.23 2.69
CA THR A 23 -48.40 -14.24 2.05
C THR A 23 -48.33 -14.44 0.55
N LYS A 24 -47.15 -14.26 -0.06
CA LYS A 24 -46.95 -14.20 -1.51
C LYS A 24 -47.77 -13.11 -2.20
N HIS A 25 -48.34 -12.19 -1.43
CA HIS A 25 -49.09 -11.08 -1.98
C HIS A 25 -48.14 -10.13 -2.70
N VAL A 26 -48.48 -9.80 -3.94
CA VAL A 26 -47.68 -8.89 -4.76
C VAL A 26 -47.92 -7.47 -4.26
N LEU A 27 -46.86 -6.84 -3.77
CA LEU A 27 -46.88 -5.49 -3.20
C LEU A 27 -46.67 -4.42 -4.28
N LEU A 28 -45.86 -4.74 -5.29
CA LEU A 28 -45.55 -3.82 -6.38
C LEU A 28 -45.14 -4.59 -7.63
N THR A 29 -45.54 -4.10 -8.80
CA THR A 29 -45.02 -4.55 -10.09
C THR A 29 -44.66 -3.36 -10.95
N GLY A 30 -43.65 -3.50 -11.80
CA GLY A 30 -43.33 -2.50 -12.82
C GLY A 30 -42.70 -3.13 -14.06
N ARG A 31 -42.75 -2.41 -15.18
CA ARG A 31 -42.18 -2.87 -16.45
C ARG A 31 -40.72 -2.47 -16.56
N SER A 32 -39.94 -3.29 -17.24
CA SER A 32 -38.58 -2.93 -17.65
C SER A 32 -38.64 -1.92 -18.80
N HIS A 33 -37.81 -0.89 -18.73
CA HIS A 33 -37.64 0.07 -19.80
C HIS A 33 -36.14 0.23 -20.08
N SER A 34 -35.71 -0.16 -21.29
CA SER A 34 -34.32 -0.06 -21.73
C SER A 34 -33.32 -0.74 -20.78
N GLY A 35 -33.69 -1.88 -20.20
CA GLY A 35 -32.86 -2.63 -19.25
C GLY A 35 -32.87 -2.10 -17.81
N LEU A 36 -33.67 -1.08 -17.53
CA LEU A 36 -33.87 -0.52 -16.19
C LEU A 36 -35.27 -0.86 -15.67
N TYR A 37 -35.43 -0.95 -14.35
CA TYR A 37 -36.69 -1.29 -13.70
C TYR A 37 -37.27 -0.06 -12.95
N PRO A 38 -37.97 0.85 -13.65
CA PRO A 38 -38.55 2.04 -13.03
C PRO A 38 -39.66 1.67 -12.03
N ILE A 39 -39.54 2.17 -10.81
CA ILE A 39 -40.56 1.98 -9.76
C ILE A 39 -41.66 3.05 -9.93
N PRO A 40 -42.90 2.67 -10.28
CA PRO A 40 -44.01 3.62 -10.41
C PRO A 40 -44.28 4.27 -9.05
N GLY A 41 -44.28 5.61 -9.03
CA GLY A 41 -44.31 6.41 -7.79
C GLY A 41 -43.04 7.22 -7.54
N VAL A 42 -41.95 6.99 -8.30
CA VAL A 42 -40.72 7.80 -8.24
C VAL A 42 -40.66 8.86 -9.36
N ALA A 43 -41.54 8.78 -10.37
CA ALA A 43 -41.50 9.64 -11.57
C ALA A 43 -42.79 10.43 -11.86
N ALA A 44 -43.81 10.39 -11.00
CA ALA A 44 -45.12 11.03 -11.25
C ALA A 44 -45.27 12.44 -10.63
N SER A 45 -44.17 13.16 -10.44
CA SER A 45 -44.20 14.57 -10.04
C SER A 45 -43.14 15.37 -10.79
N PHE A 46 -43.18 15.29 -12.12
CA PHE A 46 -42.48 16.21 -13.01
C PHE A 46 -43.41 16.69 -14.12
N SER A 47 -44.10 17.82 -13.89
CA SER A 47 -44.52 18.83 -14.88
C SER A 47 -44.88 20.12 -14.12
N PRO A 48 -44.45 21.32 -14.57
CA PRO A 48 -44.39 22.54 -13.76
C PRO A 48 -45.77 23.17 -13.47
N PRO A 49 -45.89 24.01 -12.41
CA PRO A 49 -47.17 24.34 -11.82
C PRO A 49 -47.88 25.45 -12.60
N ASN A 50 -49.20 25.40 -12.65
CA ASN A 50 -49.95 26.60 -12.30
C ASN A 50 -50.62 26.37 -10.94
N LYS A 51 -49.85 26.76 -9.92
CA LYS A 51 -50.26 27.17 -8.58
C LYS A 51 -51.07 26.17 -7.75
N ALA A 52 -50.38 25.19 -7.15
CA ALA A 52 -50.66 24.73 -5.78
C ALA A 52 -49.50 23.86 -5.27
N ALA A 53 -48.67 24.46 -4.39
CA ALA A 53 -47.74 23.85 -3.43
C ALA A 53 -47.14 22.46 -3.77
N ASP A 54 -46.00 22.46 -4.45
CA ASP A 54 -45.06 21.34 -4.49
C ASP A 54 -44.52 21.07 -3.08
N HIS A 55 -44.88 19.94 -2.48
CA HIS A 55 -44.19 19.44 -1.30
C HIS A 55 -42.95 18.67 -1.74
N GLU A 56 -41.77 19.26 -1.55
CA GLU A 56 -40.48 18.58 -1.62
C GLU A 56 -40.48 17.38 -0.66
N VAL A 57 -40.47 16.16 -1.19
CA VAL A 57 -40.29 14.96 -0.36
C VAL A 57 -38.80 14.71 -0.20
N ALA A 58 -38.24 15.21 0.89
CA ALA A 58 -36.88 14.89 1.31
C ALA A 58 -36.84 13.49 1.94
N TYR A 59 -36.03 12.58 1.39
CA TYR A 59 -35.61 11.41 2.14
C TYR A 59 -34.71 11.89 3.28
N LEU A 60 -35.02 11.51 4.52
CA LEU A 60 -34.17 11.81 5.67
C LEU A 60 -32.82 11.11 5.48
N GLY A 61 -31.87 11.82 4.87
CA GLY A 61 -30.48 11.37 4.77
C GLY A 61 -29.90 11.33 6.18
N GLN A 62 -29.65 10.13 6.70
CA GLN A 62 -28.91 9.99 7.94
C GLN A 62 -27.45 10.35 7.65
N GLN A 63 -26.91 11.33 8.37
CA GLN A 63 -25.48 11.58 8.34
C GLN A 63 -24.76 10.31 8.79
N VAL A 64 -23.71 9.93 8.06
CA VAL A 64 -22.93 8.74 8.39
C VAL A 64 -21.52 9.12 8.79
N LYS A 65 -20.91 8.22 9.56
CA LYS A 65 -19.53 8.37 10.04
C LYS A 65 -18.52 8.35 8.91
N PHE A 66 -17.43 9.08 9.08
CA PHE A 66 -16.32 9.11 8.13
C PHE A 66 -15.73 7.70 7.88
N SER A 67 -15.53 6.91 8.93
CA SER A 67 -15.11 5.50 8.86
C SER A 67 -15.98 4.62 7.95
N LEU A 68 -17.30 4.89 7.91
CA LEU A 68 -18.23 4.16 7.05
C LEU A 68 -18.12 4.61 5.59
N TRP A 69 -17.94 5.91 5.33
CA TRP A 69 -17.65 6.41 3.98
C TRP A 69 -16.35 5.82 3.44
N HIS A 70 -15.29 5.82 4.25
CA HIS A 70 -14.02 5.20 3.91
C HIS A 70 -14.19 3.73 3.49
N SER A 71 -15.00 2.95 4.22
CA SER A 71 -15.25 1.54 3.91
C SER A 71 -16.10 1.36 2.64
N ARG A 72 -17.17 2.14 2.48
CA ARG A 72 -18.08 2.06 1.31
C ARG A 72 -17.42 2.48 0.00
N LEU A 73 -16.47 3.40 0.06
CA LEU A 73 -15.74 3.91 -1.10
C LEU A 73 -14.52 3.05 -1.47
N GLY A 74 -14.32 1.91 -0.80
CA GLY A 74 -13.23 0.99 -1.12
C GLY A 74 -11.88 1.38 -0.51
N HIS A 75 -11.88 1.90 0.71
CA HIS A 75 -10.66 2.21 1.48
C HIS A 75 -9.67 3.23 0.86
N PRO A 76 -10.13 4.31 0.19
CA PRO A 76 -9.23 5.35 -0.30
C PRO A 76 -8.61 6.12 0.87
N THR A 77 -7.58 6.93 0.59
CA THR A 77 -6.93 7.75 1.63
C THR A 77 -7.94 8.72 2.26
N ASN A 78 -7.69 9.13 3.51
CA ASN A 78 -8.59 10.04 4.21
C ASN A 78 -8.79 11.36 3.45
N GLU A 79 -7.74 11.83 2.76
CA GLU A 79 -7.76 13.02 1.91
C GLU A 79 -8.74 12.87 0.73
N VAL A 80 -8.76 11.71 0.07
CA VAL A 80 -9.67 11.44 -1.05
C VAL A 80 -11.11 11.36 -0.57
N VAL A 81 -11.38 10.67 0.55
CA VAL A 81 -12.72 10.65 1.15
C VAL A 81 -13.18 12.07 1.49
N HIS A 82 -12.32 12.86 2.13
CA HIS A 82 -12.63 14.24 2.49
C HIS A 82 -12.94 15.11 1.27
N SER A 83 -12.15 14.99 0.19
CA SER A 83 -12.38 15.70 -1.07
C SER A 83 -13.72 15.33 -1.70
N MET A 84 -14.04 14.04 -1.77
CA MET A 84 -15.31 13.54 -2.33
C MET A 84 -16.53 14.02 -1.53
N LEU A 85 -16.45 13.97 -0.20
CA LEU A 85 -17.53 14.42 0.68
C LEU A 85 -17.74 15.93 0.58
N LYS A 86 -16.65 16.69 0.48
CA LYS A 86 -16.70 18.14 0.27
C LYS A 86 -17.31 18.49 -1.08
N SER A 87 -16.93 17.81 -2.16
CA SER A 87 -17.51 18.04 -3.49
C SER A 87 -18.99 17.69 -3.58
N ALA A 88 -19.44 16.71 -2.78
CA ALA A 88 -20.83 16.27 -2.73
C ALA A 88 -21.67 17.05 -1.70
N SER A 89 -21.10 18.01 -0.97
CA SER A 89 -21.76 18.72 0.13
C SER A 89 -22.36 17.78 1.19
N LEU A 90 -21.67 16.67 1.47
CA LEU A 90 -22.08 15.63 2.42
C LEU A 90 -21.22 15.71 3.68
N PRO A 91 -21.59 16.50 4.71
CA PRO A 91 -20.82 16.57 5.95
C PRO A 91 -20.86 15.20 6.68
N PRO A 92 -19.71 14.56 6.93
CA PRO A 92 -19.67 13.33 7.70
C PRO A 92 -19.83 13.60 9.20
N ILE A 93 -20.36 12.61 9.93
CA ILE A 93 -20.23 12.59 11.38
C ILE A 93 -18.75 12.31 11.71
N VAL A 94 -18.17 13.16 12.56
CA VAL A 94 -16.82 12.96 13.10
C VAL A 94 -16.81 11.68 13.93
N ASP A 95 -15.88 10.78 13.62
CA ASP A 95 -15.69 9.58 14.44
C ASP A 95 -15.25 10.00 15.85
N SER A 96 -15.87 9.39 16.88
CA SER A 96 -15.57 9.72 18.29
C SER A 96 -14.11 9.43 18.68
N HIS A 97 -13.42 8.60 17.91
CA HIS A 97 -12.02 8.28 18.06
C HIS A 97 -11.35 8.24 16.68
N PRO A 98 -10.05 8.57 16.57
CA PRO A 98 -9.31 8.38 15.33
C PRO A 98 -9.39 6.91 14.91
N HIS A 99 -10.12 6.64 13.82
CA HIS A 99 -10.34 5.29 13.32
C HIS A 99 -9.19 4.89 12.38
N ILE A 100 -8.32 4.01 12.85
CA ILE A 100 -7.34 3.35 11.98
C ILE A 100 -8.02 2.11 11.39
N CYS A 101 -8.16 2.07 10.07
CA CYS A 101 -8.81 0.96 9.38
C CYS A 101 -7.89 -0.29 9.37
N GLN A 102 -8.33 -1.37 10.01
CA GLN A 102 -7.58 -2.64 10.07
C GLN A 102 -7.29 -3.21 8.68
N TYR A 103 -8.25 -3.15 7.75
CA TYR A 103 -8.06 -3.66 6.38
C TYR A 103 -7.03 -2.82 5.61
N CYS A 104 -6.99 -1.51 5.83
CA CYS A 104 -5.93 -0.66 5.28
C CYS A 104 -4.57 -1.01 5.87
N LEU A 105 -4.47 -1.26 7.18
CA LEU A 105 -3.21 -1.68 7.80
C LEU A 105 -2.73 -3.00 7.18
N SER A 106 -3.59 -4.02 7.11
CA SER A 106 -3.24 -5.32 6.52
C SER A 106 -2.91 -5.24 5.03
N GLY A 107 -3.54 -4.32 4.28
CA GLY A 107 -3.32 -4.18 2.84
C GLY A 107 -2.18 -3.25 2.45
N LYS A 108 -1.84 -2.25 3.26
CA LYS A 108 -0.84 -1.21 2.95
C LYS A 108 0.44 -1.31 3.76
N MET A 109 0.41 -1.88 4.98
CA MET A 109 1.63 -2.08 5.77
C MET A 109 2.24 -3.44 5.44
N HIS A 110 3.25 -3.44 4.56
CA HIS A 110 4.03 -4.65 4.23
C HIS A 110 4.94 -5.11 5.38
N SER A 111 5.32 -4.21 6.30
CA SER A 111 6.15 -4.51 7.47
C SER A 111 5.95 -3.46 8.56
N LEU A 112 6.22 -3.85 9.81
CA LEU A 112 6.41 -2.90 10.91
C LEU A 112 7.67 -2.05 10.68
N PRO A 113 7.75 -0.84 11.28
CA PRO A 113 8.98 -0.06 11.28
C PRO A 113 10.14 -0.88 11.81
N PHE A 114 11.28 -0.85 11.12
CA PHE A 114 12.49 -1.50 11.62
C PHE A 114 12.93 -0.80 12.92
N PRO A 115 13.33 -1.56 13.96
CA PRO A 115 13.86 -0.96 15.17
C PRO A 115 15.09 -0.12 14.81
N THR A 116 15.20 1.06 15.40
CA THR A 116 16.39 1.90 15.27
C THR A 116 17.56 1.21 15.95
N HIS A 117 18.40 0.53 15.18
CA HIS A 117 19.62 -0.08 15.70
C HIS A 117 20.66 1.01 16.00
N HIS A 118 21.06 1.13 17.27
CA HIS A 118 22.09 2.07 17.74
C HIS A 118 23.53 1.51 17.63
N ASN A 119 23.75 0.39 16.95
CA ASN A 119 25.06 -0.26 16.82
C ASN A 119 25.94 0.39 15.74
N LYS A 120 26.17 1.70 15.86
CA LYS A 120 27.12 2.44 15.01
C LYS A 120 28.55 2.14 15.45
N ALA A 121 29.45 2.02 14.48
CA ALA A 121 30.89 1.99 14.77
C ALA A 121 31.30 3.28 15.49
N VAL A 122 32.12 3.16 16.54
CA VAL A 122 32.59 4.30 17.37
C VAL A 122 34.05 4.66 17.11
N THR A 123 34.78 3.79 16.40
CA THR A 123 36.19 3.98 16.05
C THR A 123 36.44 3.50 14.61
N PRO A 124 37.43 4.05 13.89
CA PRO A 124 37.84 3.54 12.58
C PRO A 124 38.16 2.04 12.63
N PHE A 125 37.85 1.31 11.56
CA PHE A 125 38.08 -0.13 11.40
C PHE A 125 37.34 -1.02 12.42
N HIS A 126 36.39 -0.47 13.17
CA HIS A 126 35.55 -1.27 14.07
C HIS A 126 34.65 -2.22 13.28
N ARG A 127 34.03 -1.72 12.21
CA ARG A 127 33.24 -2.56 11.30
C ARG A 127 33.52 -2.18 9.86
N ILE A 128 33.99 -3.14 9.09
CA ILE A 128 34.13 -3.02 7.65
C ILE A 128 32.96 -3.74 6.99
N ARG A 129 32.22 -3.01 6.16
CA ARG A 129 31.21 -3.58 5.27
C ARG A 129 31.84 -3.89 3.93
N SER A 130 31.50 -5.03 3.37
CA SER A 130 31.99 -5.43 2.05
C SER A 130 30.85 -5.83 1.14
N ASP A 131 30.96 -5.43 -0.11
CA ASP A 131 30.04 -5.78 -1.18
C ASP A 131 30.79 -6.02 -2.50
N VAL A 132 30.28 -6.93 -3.32
CA VAL A 132 30.82 -7.23 -4.65
C VAL A 132 29.84 -6.77 -5.71
N TRP A 133 30.26 -5.79 -6.49
CA TRP A 133 29.54 -5.38 -7.68
C TRP A 133 30.00 -6.18 -8.90
N GLY A 134 29.03 -6.64 -9.72
CA GLY A 134 29.26 -7.24 -11.02
C GLY A 134 28.44 -8.52 -11.29
N PRO A 135 28.60 -9.14 -12.47
CA PRO A 135 29.53 -8.77 -13.53
C PRO A 135 29.12 -7.50 -14.29
N SER A 136 30.09 -6.62 -14.57
CA SER A 136 29.92 -5.45 -15.43
C SER A 136 29.56 -5.87 -16.86
N PRO A 137 28.58 -5.21 -17.50
CA PRO A 137 28.24 -5.48 -18.90
C PRO A 137 29.45 -5.20 -19.82
N TYR A 138 30.26 -4.19 -19.49
CA TYR A 138 31.46 -3.82 -20.22
C TYR A 138 32.72 -4.18 -19.44
N LYS A 139 33.70 -4.75 -20.13
CA LYS A 139 35.03 -4.98 -19.56
C LYS A 139 35.75 -3.64 -19.39
N SER A 140 36.43 -3.45 -18.26
CA SER A 140 37.35 -2.32 -18.12
C SER A 140 38.50 -2.42 -19.14
N PHE A 141 39.30 -1.36 -19.27
CA PHE A 141 40.51 -1.39 -20.11
C PHE A 141 41.43 -2.57 -19.76
N GLN A 142 41.52 -2.90 -18.47
CA GLN A 142 42.31 -4.02 -17.93
C GLN A 142 41.53 -5.34 -17.85
N ARG A 143 40.33 -5.40 -18.46
CA ARG A 143 39.45 -6.57 -18.57
C ARG A 143 38.79 -7.05 -17.27
N TYR A 144 38.82 -6.26 -16.20
CA TYR A 144 38.04 -6.52 -14.98
C TYR A 144 36.54 -6.46 -15.25
N ARG A 145 35.79 -7.30 -14.53
CA ARG A 145 34.31 -7.36 -14.61
C ARG A 145 33.63 -7.27 -13.25
N HIS A 146 34.38 -7.37 -12.16
CA HIS A 146 33.84 -7.29 -10.81
C HIS A 146 34.62 -6.25 -10.03
N ILE A 147 34.02 -5.73 -8.97
CA ILE A 147 34.65 -4.81 -8.04
C ILE A 147 34.26 -5.25 -6.64
N VAL A 148 35.23 -5.44 -5.75
CA VAL A 148 34.95 -5.55 -4.31
C VAL A 148 35.18 -4.20 -3.65
N THR A 149 34.26 -3.84 -2.76
CA THR A 149 34.34 -2.65 -1.94
C THR A 149 34.55 -3.05 -0.48
N PHE A 150 35.38 -2.31 0.23
CA PHE A 150 35.52 -2.37 1.69
C PHE A 150 35.24 -0.97 2.22
N ILE A 151 34.20 -0.84 3.02
CA ILE A 151 33.71 0.45 3.53
C ILE A 151 33.84 0.44 5.04
N ASP A 152 34.59 1.39 5.58
CA ASP A 152 34.63 1.60 7.01
C ASP A 152 33.36 2.31 7.49
N GLU A 153 32.63 1.68 8.41
CA GLU A 153 31.35 2.20 8.90
C GLU A 153 31.52 3.53 9.67
N PHE A 154 32.66 3.73 10.35
CA PHE A 154 32.87 4.93 11.16
C PHE A 154 33.23 6.14 10.30
N THR A 155 34.23 6.02 9.43
CA THR A 155 34.70 7.13 8.59
C THR A 155 33.92 7.30 7.29
N GLY A 156 33.21 6.27 6.84
CA GLY A 156 32.61 6.22 5.50
C GLY A 156 33.64 6.05 4.38
N PHE A 157 34.93 5.88 4.70
CA PHE A 157 35.97 5.70 3.71
C PHE A 157 35.82 4.35 2.99
N SER A 158 35.98 4.36 1.67
CA SER A 158 35.78 3.20 0.81
C SER A 158 37.05 2.85 0.04
N TRP A 159 37.51 1.61 0.18
CA TRP A 159 38.54 1.03 -0.67
C TRP A 159 37.91 0.17 -1.75
N ILE A 160 38.38 0.32 -2.98
CA ILE A 160 37.80 -0.30 -4.18
C ILE A 160 38.88 -1.12 -4.87
N TYR A 161 38.60 -2.40 -5.11
CA TYR A 161 39.52 -3.32 -5.79
C TYR A 161 38.84 -3.94 -7.01
N PRO A 162 39.28 -3.62 -8.24
CA PRO A 162 38.83 -4.31 -9.45
C PRO A 162 39.29 -5.77 -9.49
N MET A 163 38.43 -6.66 -9.99
CA MET A 163 38.66 -8.11 -10.03
C MET A 163 38.21 -8.74 -11.35
N PHE A 164 38.86 -9.83 -11.75
CA PHE A 164 38.41 -10.60 -12.92
C PHE A 164 37.24 -11.51 -12.55
N ALA A 165 37.34 -12.20 -11.41
CA ALA A 165 36.35 -13.13 -10.90
C ALA A 165 36.02 -12.85 -9.42
N LYS A 166 34.80 -13.23 -8.99
CA LYS A 166 34.37 -13.12 -7.58
C LYS A 166 35.23 -13.94 -6.61
N SER A 167 35.90 -15.00 -7.09
CA SER A 167 36.81 -15.81 -6.28
C SER A 167 38.05 -15.05 -5.78
N GLU A 168 38.33 -13.86 -6.33
CA GLU A 168 39.48 -13.03 -5.93
C GLU A 168 39.20 -12.19 -4.68
N VAL A 169 37.98 -12.20 -4.14
CA VAL A 169 37.57 -11.38 -2.98
C VAL A 169 38.46 -11.65 -1.77
N PHE A 170 38.71 -12.92 -1.44
CA PHE A 170 39.54 -13.27 -0.29
C PHE A 170 40.99 -12.76 -0.43
N THR A 171 41.56 -12.87 -1.63
CA THR A 171 42.91 -12.35 -1.91
C THR A 171 42.98 -10.83 -1.72
N HIS A 172 41.97 -10.10 -2.18
CA HIS A 172 41.89 -8.65 -1.99
C HIS A 172 41.65 -8.27 -0.52
N PHE A 173 40.83 -9.04 0.20
CA PHE A 173 40.63 -8.86 1.63
C PHE A 173 41.94 -9.03 2.41
N MET A 174 42.75 -10.05 2.12
CA MET A 174 44.03 -10.25 2.81
C MET A 174 45.01 -9.10 2.54
N LYS A 175 45.04 -8.57 1.32
CA LYS A 175 45.83 -7.36 0.99
C LYS A 175 45.33 -6.13 1.77
N PHE A 176 44.02 -5.94 1.82
CA PHE A 176 43.39 -4.87 2.57
C PHE A 176 43.67 -4.99 4.07
N TYR A 177 43.52 -6.18 4.66
CA TYR A 177 43.81 -6.44 6.06
C TYR A 177 45.28 -6.13 6.41
N ALA A 178 46.23 -6.62 5.60
CA ALA A 178 47.64 -6.31 5.79
C ALA A 178 47.93 -4.81 5.68
N PHE A 179 47.29 -4.11 4.74
CA PHE A 179 47.38 -2.66 4.63
C PHE A 179 46.86 -1.95 5.89
N VAL A 180 45.71 -2.35 6.42
CA VAL A 180 45.12 -1.76 7.63
C VAL A 180 46.05 -1.94 8.84
N VAL A 181 46.56 -3.16 9.04
CA VAL A 181 47.49 -3.45 10.15
C VAL A 181 48.78 -2.65 10.01
N ASN A 182 49.35 -2.56 8.81
CA ASN A 182 50.65 -1.91 8.61
C ASN A 182 50.58 -0.38 8.62
N GLN A 183 49.52 0.22 8.09
CA GLN A 183 49.43 1.69 7.95
C GLN A 183 48.77 2.37 9.15
N PHE A 184 47.80 1.70 9.78
CA PHE A 184 47.03 2.29 10.87
C PHE A 184 47.33 1.65 12.23
N SER A 185 48.09 0.55 12.26
CA SER A 185 48.40 -0.20 13.49
C SER A 185 47.13 -0.64 14.24
N VAL A 186 46.06 -0.93 13.50
CA VAL A 186 44.75 -1.37 14.02
C VAL A 186 44.37 -2.71 13.41
N VAL A 187 43.63 -3.52 14.16
CA VAL A 187 43.03 -4.77 13.69
C VAL A 187 41.53 -4.57 13.48
N ILE A 188 41.03 -5.01 12.33
CA ILE A 188 39.60 -5.00 12.00
C ILE A 188 38.84 -5.86 13.01
N LYS A 189 37.81 -5.30 13.66
CA LYS A 189 37.05 -6.01 14.70
C LYS A 189 35.89 -6.83 14.13
N TYR A 190 35.12 -6.24 13.23
CA TYR A 190 33.99 -6.89 12.57
C TYR A 190 34.08 -6.74 11.07
N PHE A 191 33.85 -7.84 10.36
CA PHE A 191 33.69 -7.87 8.92
C PHE A 191 32.24 -8.26 8.61
N GLN A 192 31.54 -7.46 7.81
CA GLN A 192 30.15 -7.69 7.44
C GLN A 192 30.04 -7.77 5.92
N SER A 193 29.56 -8.92 5.43
CA SER A 193 29.19 -9.13 4.02
C SER A 193 27.70 -9.51 3.92
N ASP A 194 27.19 -9.59 2.69
CA ASP A 194 25.83 -10.05 2.37
C ASP A 194 25.66 -11.57 2.45
N GLY A 195 26.74 -12.30 2.76
CA GLY A 195 26.75 -13.77 2.80
C GLY A 195 26.81 -14.44 1.43
N GLY A 196 27.18 -13.71 0.37
CA GLY A 196 27.41 -14.28 -0.96
C GLY A 196 28.45 -15.41 -0.96
N GLY A 197 28.34 -16.33 -1.94
CA GLY A 197 29.21 -17.51 -2.08
C GLY A 197 30.71 -17.19 -2.07
N GLU A 198 31.08 -16.03 -2.60
CA GLU A 198 32.43 -15.47 -2.60
C GLU A 198 33.02 -15.23 -1.20
N TYR A 199 32.19 -15.12 -0.17
CA TYR A 199 32.60 -14.88 1.22
C TYR A 199 32.56 -16.13 2.10
N VAL A 200 32.03 -17.26 1.60
CA VAL A 200 31.82 -18.50 2.37
C VAL A 200 32.57 -19.71 1.81
N SER A 201 33.31 -19.53 0.71
CA SER A 201 34.07 -20.62 0.10
C SER A 201 35.41 -20.79 0.82
N ASN A 202 35.61 -21.97 1.44
CA ASN A 202 36.88 -22.42 2.03
C ASN A 202 37.90 -22.82 0.96
#